data_AF-A0A1B7HG83-F1
#
_entry.id   AF-A0A1B7HG83-F1
#
_cell.length_a   1.000
_cell.length_b   1.000
_cell.length_c   1.000
_cell.angle_alpha   90.00
_cell.angle_beta   90.00
_cell.angle_gamma   90.00
#
_symmetry.space_group_name_H-M   'P 1'
#
loop_
_entity.id
_entity.type
_entity.pdbx_description
1 polymer ?
#
loop_
_entity_poly.entity_id
_entity_poly.type
_entity_poly.pdbx_seq_one_letter_code
_entity_poly.pdbx_strand_id
1 'polypeptide(L)'
;MITLPGDPVPGQQSRAKGSSIALVQPVEFRTASWRRALATLDKQEHAWLSWCYAGDLSFAHQVAITEWAWAEFKAALGSKKIAGKTVKRLQALVWLAAQDVRNELKGGEGYQHADLAALVQISKSTWSETYGDHWRAMKALFGRLDSIALCVTARTRSQQKSTNLCVSLAKTN
;
A
#
# COMPACT_ATOMS: atom_id res chain seq x y z
N MET A 1 -33.45 -15.50 28.56
CA MET A 1 -33.33 -16.34 27.34
C MET A 1 -32.58 -17.60 27.75
N ILE A 2 -33.25 -18.74 27.81
CA ILE A 2 -32.68 -20.00 28.32
C ILE A 2 -32.11 -20.75 27.12
N THR A 3 -30.79 -20.90 27.04
CA THR A 3 -30.11 -21.70 26.02
C THR A 3 -30.03 -23.14 26.54
N LEU A 4 -30.75 -24.07 25.90
CA LEU A 4 -30.62 -25.49 26.19
C LEU A 4 -29.30 -25.99 25.57
N PRO A 5 -28.40 -26.64 26.32
CA PRO A 5 -27.23 -27.29 25.74
C PRO A 5 -27.68 -28.56 25.03
N GLY A 6 -27.85 -28.48 23.71
CA GLY A 6 -27.96 -29.67 22.87
C GLY A 6 -26.56 -30.22 22.61
N ASP A 7 -26.36 -31.52 22.81
CA ASP A 7 -25.10 -32.16 22.42
C ASP A 7 -24.86 -31.98 20.91
N PRO A 8 -23.62 -31.66 20.48
CA PRO A 8 -23.33 -31.44 19.07
C PRO A 8 -23.62 -32.72 18.28
N VAL A 9 -24.57 -32.63 17.34
CA VAL A 9 -24.90 -33.74 16.45
C VAL A 9 -23.74 -33.96 15.47
N PRO A 10 -23.09 -35.15 15.45
CA PRO A 10 -21.98 -35.42 14.56
C PRO A 10 -22.51 -35.59 13.12
N GLY A 11 -22.34 -34.55 12.30
CA GLY A 11 -22.62 -34.61 10.87
C GLY A 11 -21.40 -35.13 10.10
N GLN A 12 -21.55 -36.23 9.35
CA GLN A 12 -20.54 -36.65 8.38
C GLN A 12 -20.67 -35.83 7.09
N GLN A 13 -19.56 -35.22 6.65
CA GLN A 13 -19.50 -34.51 5.38
C GLN A 13 -19.65 -35.51 4.23
N SER A 14 -20.81 -35.53 3.58
CA SER A 14 -21.14 -36.42 2.45
C SER A 14 -20.51 -35.99 1.12
N ARG A 15 -20.03 -34.74 1.02
CA ARG A 15 -19.27 -34.26 -0.14
C ARG A 15 -17.79 -34.60 0.05
N ALA A 16 -17.21 -35.35 -0.88
CA ALA A 16 -15.76 -35.54 -0.94
C ALA A 16 -15.07 -34.17 -0.85
N LYS A 17 -14.08 -34.03 0.03
CA LYS A 17 -13.33 -32.78 0.21
C LYS A 17 -12.61 -32.48 -1.10
N GLY A 18 -13.22 -31.65 -1.94
CA GLY A 18 -12.62 -31.24 -3.20
C GLY A 18 -11.28 -30.58 -2.90
N SER A 19 -10.18 -31.20 -3.33
CA SER A 19 -8.88 -30.55 -3.29
C SER A 19 -8.92 -29.38 -4.27
N SER A 20 -8.81 -28.14 -3.80
CA SER A 20 -8.62 -27.02 -4.71
C SER A 20 -7.26 -27.17 -5.38
N ILE A 21 -7.24 -27.36 -6.69
CA ILE A 21 -6.01 -27.27 -7.47
C ILE A 21 -5.69 -25.78 -7.58
N ALA A 22 -4.49 -25.38 -7.15
CA ALA A 22 -4.05 -24.00 -7.32
C ALA A 22 -3.95 -23.68 -8.82
N LEU A 23 -4.67 -22.64 -9.26
CA LEU A 23 -4.71 -22.22 -10.67
C LEU A 23 -3.34 -21.75 -11.20
N VAL A 24 -2.43 -21.37 -10.29
CA VAL A 24 -1.06 -20.96 -10.59
C VAL A 24 -0.14 -21.61 -9.57
N GLN A 25 0.91 -22.26 -10.04
CA GLN A 25 1.90 -22.86 -9.15
C GLN A 25 2.66 -21.78 -8.39
N PRO A 26 3.09 -22.03 -7.13
CA PRO A 26 3.84 -21.05 -6.36
C PRO A 26 5.10 -20.54 -7.07
N VAL A 27 5.77 -21.41 -7.85
CA VAL A 27 6.94 -21.03 -8.65
C VAL A 27 6.56 -20.06 -9.77
N GLU A 28 5.51 -20.38 -10.55
CA GLU A 28 5.02 -19.52 -11.64
C GLU A 28 4.60 -18.16 -11.13
N PHE A 29 3.93 -18.14 -9.97
CA PHE A 29 3.57 -16.91 -9.28
C PHE A 29 4.82 -16.13 -8.88
N ARG A 30 5.80 -16.76 -8.21
CA ARG A 30 7.04 -16.09 -7.77
C ARG A 30 7.88 -15.56 -8.93
N THR A 31 7.94 -16.28 -10.05
CA THR A 31 8.74 -15.90 -11.23
C THR A 31 8.00 -15.01 -12.22
N ALA A 32 6.75 -14.67 -11.94
CA ALA A 32 5.96 -13.77 -12.77
C ALA A 32 6.74 -12.49 -13.09
N SER A 33 6.67 -12.02 -14.33
CA SER A 33 7.47 -10.88 -14.80
C SER A 33 7.29 -9.63 -13.94
N TRP A 34 6.08 -9.43 -13.41
CA TRP A 34 5.78 -8.31 -12.52
C TRP A 34 6.48 -8.42 -11.16
N ARG A 35 6.55 -9.62 -10.58
CA ARG A 35 7.26 -9.84 -9.30
C ARG A 35 8.77 -9.68 -9.46
N ARG A 36 9.34 -10.11 -10.58
CA ARG A 36 10.75 -9.85 -10.90
C ARG A 36 11.06 -8.37 -11.10
N ALA A 37 10.17 -7.61 -11.73
CA ALA A 37 10.31 -6.16 -11.83
C ALA A 37 10.17 -5.49 -10.46
N LEU A 38 9.16 -5.87 -9.68
CA LEU A 38 8.93 -5.32 -8.34
C LEU A 38 10.10 -5.54 -7.39
N ALA A 39 10.78 -6.70 -7.48
CA ALA A 39 11.95 -7.02 -6.67
C ALA A 39 13.18 -6.14 -6.96
N THR A 40 13.18 -5.37 -8.06
CA THR A 40 14.27 -4.46 -8.43
C THR A 40 14.02 -3.00 -8.07
N LEU A 41 12.85 -2.69 -7.50
CA LEU A 41 12.50 -1.34 -7.09
C LEU A 41 13.22 -0.94 -5.80
N ASP A 42 13.31 0.38 -5.58
CA ASP A 42 13.79 0.93 -4.32
C ASP A 42 12.85 0.53 -3.16
N LYS A 43 13.38 0.54 -1.95
CA LYS A 43 12.70 0.04 -0.74
C LYS A 43 11.29 0.63 -0.56
N GLN A 44 11.14 1.94 -0.69
CA GLN A 44 9.86 2.64 -0.52
C GLN A 44 8.86 2.33 -1.64
N GLU A 45 9.33 2.24 -2.88
CA GLU A 45 8.48 1.97 -4.05
C GLU A 45 7.97 0.53 -4.01
N HIS A 46 8.88 -0.41 -3.73
CA HIS A 46 8.52 -1.82 -3.53
C HIS A 46 7.54 -1.96 -2.36
N ALA A 47 7.80 -1.32 -1.22
CA ALA A 47 6.91 -1.38 -0.06
C ALA A 47 5.51 -0.84 -0.39
N TRP A 48 5.44 0.31 -1.07
CA TRP A 48 4.18 0.92 -1.47
C TRP A 48 3.36 0.01 -2.38
N LEU A 49 3.97 -0.51 -3.45
CA LEU A 49 3.25 -1.37 -4.39
C LEU A 49 2.85 -2.71 -3.77
N SER A 50 3.70 -3.29 -2.92
CA SER A 50 3.36 -4.52 -2.18
C SER A 50 2.16 -4.31 -1.25
N TRP A 51 2.10 -3.16 -0.56
CA TRP A 51 1.01 -2.85 0.36
C TRP A 51 -0.31 -2.46 -0.34
N CYS A 52 -0.23 -1.72 -1.45
CA CYS A 52 -1.39 -1.27 -2.20
C CYS A 52 -1.99 -2.36 -3.10
N TYR A 53 -1.14 -3.07 -3.85
CA TYR A 53 -1.58 -3.97 -4.93
C TYR A 53 -1.37 -5.46 -4.65
N ALA A 54 -0.32 -5.83 -3.91
CA ALA A 54 -0.06 -7.24 -3.60
C ALA A 54 -0.79 -7.73 -2.34
N GLY A 55 -1.47 -6.83 -1.61
CA GLY A 55 -2.17 -7.14 -0.38
C GLY A 55 -1.25 -7.49 0.79
N ASP A 56 0.05 -7.18 0.70
CA ASP A 56 1.01 -7.46 1.74
C ASP A 56 0.86 -6.45 2.89
N LEU A 57 0.33 -6.91 4.03
CA LEU A 57 0.10 -6.07 5.21
C LEU A 57 1.30 -6.00 6.16
N SER A 58 2.49 -6.41 5.72
CA SER A 58 3.71 -6.36 6.52
C SER A 58 3.92 -4.97 7.14
N PHE A 59 4.10 -4.96 8.46
CA PHE A 59 4.37 -3.74 9.21
C PHE A 59 5.66 -3.07 8.73
N ALA A 60 6.65 -3.84 8.28
CA ALA A 60 7.90 -3.31 7.74
C ALA A 60 7.69 -2.45 6.49
N HIS A 61 6.71 -2.79 5.64
CA HIS A 61 6.35 -1.96 4.50
C HIS A 61 5.73 -0.64 4.95
N GLN A 62 4.82 -0.68 5.92
CA GLN A 62 4.17 0.51 6.48
C GLN A 62 5.18 1.47 7.11
N VAL A 63 6.15 0.95 7.86
CA VAL A 63 7.25 1.75 8.43
C VAL A 63 8.09 2.37 7.31
N ALA A 64 8.54 1.59 6.33
CA ALA A 64 9.36 2.10 5.23
C ALA A 64 8.67 3.23 4.44
N ILE A 65 7.38 3.08 4.15
CA ILE A 65 6.57 4.07 3.45
C ILE A 65 6.45 5.37 4.27
N THR A 66 6.14 5.25 5.56
CA THR A 66 5.93 6.41 6.44
C THR A 66 7.22 7.15 6.79
N GLU A 67 8.33 6.43 6.97
CA GLU A 67 9.66 7.02 7.16
C GLU A 67 10.09 7.83 5.93
N TRP A 68 9.95 7.26 4.74
CA TRP A 68 10.25 7.95 3.49
C TRP A 68 9.35 9.18 3.31
N ALA A 69 8.04 9.02 3.48
CA ALA A 69 7.09 10.11 3.29
C ALA A 69 7.32 11.26 4.28
N TRP A 70 7.65 10.94 5.53
CA TRP A 70 8.00 11.95 6.52
C TRP A 70 9.31 12.68 6.18
N ALA A 71 10.32 11.97 5.68
CA ALA A 71 11.57 12.59 5.25
C ALA A 71 11.36 13.57 4.10
N GLU A 72 10.63 13.15 3.06
CA GLU A 72 10.26 13.97 1.90
C GLU A 72 9.40 15.18 2.30
N PHE A 73 8.40 14.97 3.14
CA PHE A 73 7.54 16.05 3.62
C PHE A 73 8.31 17.06 4.48
N LYS A 74 9.22 16.59 5.35
CA LYS A 74 10.09 17.47 6.14
C LYS A 74 11.06 18.25 5.26
N ALA A 75 11.62 17.63 4.21
CA ALA A 75 12.45 18.32 3.24
C ALA A 75 11.68 19.45 2.54
N ALA A 76 10.41 19.20 2.17
CA ALA A 76 9.54 20.21 1.56
C ALA A 76 9.14 21.36 2.50
N LEU A 77 9.08 21.12 3.82
CA LEU A 77 8.82 22.16 4.82
C LEU A 77 10.01 23.13 5.02
N GLY A 78 11.21 22.73 4.61
CA GLY A 78 12.44 23.51 4.75
C GLY A 78 12.84 23.77 6.21
N SER A 79 13.57 24.85 6.45
CA SER A 79 14.15 25.20 7.76
C SER A 79 13.16 25.82 8.76
N LYS A 80 11.85 25.72 8.52
CA LYS A 80 10.83 26.31 9.40
C LYS A 80 10.81 25.57 10.74
N LYS A 81 11.02 26.29 11.84
CA LYS A 81 10.86 25.74 13.19
C LYS A 81 9.37 25.47 13.45
N ILE A 82 9.04 24.21 13.67
CA ILE A 82 7.68 23.77 14.00
C ILE A 82 7.66 23.30 15.45
N ALA A 83 6.64 23.69 16.21
CA ALA A 83 6.46 23.25 17.58
C ALA A 83 6.35 21.71 17.65
N GLY A 84 6.96 21.09 18.66
CA GLY A 84 7.01 19.62 18.78
C GLY A 84 5.63 18.94 18.80
N LYS A 85 4.61 19.61 19.36
CA LYS A 85 3.22 19.13 19.33
C LYS A 85 2.67 19.05 17.90
N THR A 86 2.94 20.06 17.09
CA THR A 86 2.54 20.11 15.67
C THR A 86 3.29 19.05 14.87
N VAL A 87 4.59 18.87 15.13
CA VAL A 87 5.38 17.80 14.49
C VAL A 87 4.75 16.42 14.71
N LYS A 88 4.39 16.08 15.96
CA LYS A 88 3.76 14.78 16.27
C LYS A 88 2.43 14.60 15.54
N ARG A 89 1.61 15.66 15.43
CA ARG A 89 0.35 15.62 14.67
C ARG A 89 0.58 15.42 13.18
N LEU A 90 1.58 16.10 12.60
CA LEU A 90 1.93 15.93 11.19
C LEU A 90 2.45 14.51 10.91
N GLN A 91 3.23 13.92 11.81
CA GLN A 91 3.65 12.52 11.67
C GLN A 91 2.46 11.54 11.69
N ALA A 92 1.48 11.76 12.57
CA ALA A 92 0.25 10.97 12.56
C ALA A 92 -0.52 11.14 11.24
N LEU A 93 -0.58 12.36 10.70
CA LEU A 93 -1.23 12.62 9.40
C LEU A 93 -0.53 11.95 8.22
N VAL A 94 0.80 11.79 8.25
CA VAL A 94 1.51 11.06 7.19
C VAL A 94 0.97 9.64 7.08
N TRP A 95 0.75 8.96 8.20
CA TRP A 95 0.19 7.61 8.19
C TRP A 95 -1.25 7.60 7.68
N LEU A 96 -2.10 8.51 8.18
CA LEU A 96 -3.50 8.62 7.74
C LEU A 96 -3.58 8.94 6.24
N ALA A 97 -2.69 9.78 5.70
CA ALA A 97 -2.65 10.11 4.28
C ALA A 97 -2.26 8.88 3.42
N ALA A 98 -1.34 8.05 3.90
CA ALA A 98 -0.99 6.79 3.22
C ALA A 98 -2.21 5.85 3.14
N GLN A 99 -2.95 5.73 4.25
CA GLN A 99 -4.19 4.95 4.31
C GLN A 99 -5.27 5.50 3.39
N ASP A 100 -5.43 6.83 3.36
CA ASP A 100 -6.41 7.53 2.54
C ASP A 100 -6.16 7.28 1.04
N VAL A 101 -4.93 7.53 0.59
CA VAL A 101 -4.56 7.32 -0.81
C VAL A 101 -4.72 5.85 -1.19
N ARG A 102 -4.32 4.91 -0.32
CA ARG A 102 -4.55 3.48 -0.57
C ARG A 102 -6.04 3.13 -0.68
N ASN A 103 -6.89 3.77 0.11
CA ASN A 103 -8.34 3.55 0.05
C ASN A 103 -8.92 4.09 -1.26
N GLU A 104 -8.50 5.29 -1.68
CA GLU A 104 -8.89 5.91 -2.94
C GLU A 104 -8.45 5.09 -4.15
N LEU A 105 -7.23 4.53 -4.13
CA LEU A 105 -6.75 3.61 -5.18
C LEU A 105 -7.62 2.36 -5.33
N LYS A 106 -8.37 1.99 -4.29
CA LYS A 106 -9.33 0.86 -4.29
C LYS A 106 -10.76 1.30 -4.60
N GLY A 107 -10.98 2.57 -4.93
CA GLY A 107 -12.31 3.14 -5.18
C GLY A 107 -13.10 3.44 -3.91
N GLY A 108 -12.44 3.46 -2.74
CA GLY A 108 -13.06 3.86 -1.48
C GLY A 108 -13.13 5.38 -1.33
N GLU A 109 -13.98 5.84 -0.40
CA GLU A 109 -14.11 7.26 -0.08
C GLU A 109 -12.96 7.75 0.81
N GLY A 110 -12.51 8.98 0.56
CA GLY A 110 -11.47 9.60 1.39
C GLY A 110 -11.98 10.08 2.74
N TYR A 111 -11.06 10.29 3.68
CA TYR A 111 -11.38 10.84 5.00
C TYR A 111 -12.02 12.23 4.92
N GLN A 112 -13.07 12.42 5.72
CA GLN A 112 -13.66 13.75 5.91
C GLN A 112 -12.72 14.62 6.77
N HIS A 113 -12.59 15.89 6.41
CA HIS A 113 -11.73 16.85 7.12
C HIS A 113 -12.10 17.02 8.60
N ALA A 114 -13.39 16.91 8.93
CA ALA A 114 -13.86 16.96 10.31
C ALA A 114 -13.32 15.78 11.15
N ASP A 115 -13.28 14.58 10.56
CA ASP A 115 -12.81 13.38 11.24
C ASP A 115 -11.31 13.41 11.43
N LEU A 116 -10.56 13.88 10.42
CA LEU A 116 -9.11 14.08 10.55
C LEU A 116 -8.76 15.08 11.64
N ALA A 117 -9.50 16.18 11.73
CA ALA A 117 -9.33 17.17 12.81
C ALA A 117 -9.56 16.54 14.19
N ALA A 118 -10.59 15.70 14.33
CA ALA A 118 -10.85 14.96 15.56
C ALA A 118 -9.73 13.95 15.89
N LEU A 119 -9.25 13.19 14.90
CA LEU A 119 -8.17 12.20 15.07
C LEU A 119 -6.86 12.82 15.55
N VAL A 120 -6.52 14.03 15.08
CA VAL A 120 -5.33 14.78 15.55
C VAL A 120 -5.62 15.74 16.71
N GLN A 121 -6.84 15.71 17.25
CA GLN A 121 -7.30 16.50 18.38
C GLN A 121 -7.10 18.02 18.17
N ILE A 122 -7.57 18.54 17.04
CA ILE A 122 -7.62 19.98 16.73
C ILE A 122 -9.04 20.43 16.39
N SER A 123 -9.28 21.74 16.48
CA SER A 123 -10.56 22.31 16.07
C SER A 123 -10.69 22.32 14.54
N LYS A 124 -11.93 22.40 14.05
CA LYS A 124 -12.21 22.53 12.60
C LYS A 124 -11.59 23.80 12.00
N SER A 125 -11.53 24.92 12.74
CA SER A 125 -10.91 26.15 12.22
C SER A 125 -9.39 25.99 12.08
N THR A 126 -8.71 25.42 13.08
CA THR A 126 -7.28 25.12 13.00
C THR A 126 -6.95 24.15 11.86
N TRP A 127 -7.85 23.20 11.57
CA TRP A 127 -7.72 22.33 10.40
C TRP A 127 -7.67 23.14 9.10
N SER A 128 -8.70 23.96 8.86
CA SER A 128 -8.85 24.77 7.65
C SER A 128 -7.68 25.74 7.45
N GLU A 129 -7.22 26.36 8.54
CA GLU A 129 -6.21 27.42 8.51
C GLU A 129 -4.77 26.91 8.37
N THR A 130 -4.46 25.69 8.85
CA THR A 130 -3.06 25.23 8.95
C THR A 130 -2.84 23.83 8.42
N TYR A 131 -3.69 22.87 8.78
CA TYR A 131 -3.43 21.45 8.47
C TYR A 131 -3.96 21.02 7.11
N GLY A 132 -4.94 21.72 6.54
CA GLY A 132 -5.52 21.40 5.23
C GLY A 132 -4.50 21.41 4.10
N ASP A 133 -3.60 22.39 4.07
CA ASP A 133 -2.52 22.46 3.08
C ASP A 133 -1.51 21.33 3.25
N HIS A 134 -1.12 21.04 4.49
CA HIS A 134 -0.22 19.93 4.82
C HIS A 134 -0.81 18.58 4.41
N TRP A 135 -2.10 18.37 4.67
CA TRP A 135 -2.83 17.17 4.28
C TRP A 135 -2.81 16.96 2.76
N ARG A 136 -3.17 18.00 1.99
CA ARG A 136 -3.12 17.94 0.51
C ARG A 136 -1.71 17.65 -0.01
N ALA A 137 -0.69 18.25 0.59
CA ALA A 137 0.71 17.98 0.23
C ALA A 137 1.12 16.53 0.53
N MET A 138 0.73 15.97 1.68
CA MET A 138 1.00 14.57 2.03
C MET A 138 0.31 13.60 1.05
N LYS A 139 -0.96 13.85 0.71
CA LYS A 139 -1.67 13.04 -0.30
C LYS A 139 -1.01 13.11 -1.67
N ALA A 140 -0.64 14.31 -2.12
CA ALA A 140 0.06 14.50 -3.39
C ALA A 140 1.40 13.75 -3.43
N LEU A 141 2.10 13.69 -2.30
CA LEU A 141 3.37 12.96 -2.16
C LEU A 141 3.18 11.45 -2.33
N PHE A 142 2.14 10.86 -1.74
CA PHE A 142 1.82 9.43 -1.96
C PHE A 142 1.29 9.16 -3.37
N GLY A 143 0.47 10.04 -3.95
CA GLY A 143 0.04 9.91 -5.35
C GLY A 143 1.21 9.98 -6.33
N ARG A 144 2.22 10.80 -6.03
CA ARG A 144 3.48 10.85 -6.79
C ARG A 144 4.29 9.57 -6.63
N LEU A 145 4.44 9.07 -5.40
CA LEU A 145 5.11 7.79 -5.13
C LEU A 145 4.47 6.66 -5.95
N ASP A 146 3.14 6.58 -5.94
CA ASP A 146 2.39 5.58 -6.68
C ASP A 146 2.66 5.64 -8.19
N SER A 147 2.51 6.84 -8.76
CA SER A 147 2.71 7.07 -10.19
C SER A 147 4.14 6.72 -10.64
N ILE A 148 5.14 7.15 -9.86
CA ILE A 148 6.55 6.87 -10.16
C ILE A 148 6.82 5.37 -10.05
N ALA A 149 6.43 4.74 -8.93
CA ALA A 149 6.67 3.31 -8.70
C ALA A 149 6.03 2.44 -9.78
N LEU A 150 4.81 2.75 -10.21
CA LEU A 150 4.13 2.05 -11.31
C LEU A 150 4.85 2.24 -12.64
N CYS A 151 5.24 3.46 -12.98
CA CYS A 151 6.00 3.76 -14.21
C CYS A 151 7.35 3.02 -14.24
N VAL A 152 8.11 3.09 -13.15
CA VAL A 152 9.39 2.39 -13.00
C VAL A 152 9.19 0.89 -13.14
N THR A 153 8.24 0.30 -12.41
CA THR A 153 7.95 -1.13 -12.49
C THR A 153 7.55 -1.57 -13.90
N ALA A 154 6.68 -0.80 -14.57
CA ALA A 154 6.23 -1.11 -15.92
C ALA A 154 7.40 -1.07 -16.93
N ARG A 155 8.25 -0.04 -16.83
CA ARG A 155 9.46 0.10 -17.66
C ARG A 155 10.44 -1.05 -17.41
N THR A 156 10.75 -1.34 -16.15
CA THR A 156 11.67 -2.40 -15.78
C THR A 156 11.17 -3.76 -16.24
N ARG A 157 9.87 -4.04 -16.09
CA ARG A 157 9.25 -5.27 -16.61
C ARG A 157 9.41 -5.37 -18.13
N SER A 158 9.17 -4.28 -18.85
CA SER A 158 9.30 -4.24 -20.31
C SER A 158 10.73 -4.58 -20.74
N GLN A 159 11.72 -3.94 -20.11
CA GLN A 159 13.13 -4.19 -20.36
C GLN A 159 13.54 -5.64 -20.00
N GLN A 160 13.14 -6.12 -18.83
CA GLN A 160 13.40 -7.51 -18.43
C GLN A 160 12.78 -8.50 -19.42
N LYS A 161 11.58 -8.22 -19.94
CA LYS A 161 10.95 -9.08 -20.94
C LYS A 161 11.71 -9.07 -22.26
N SER A 162 12.15 -7.92 -22.75
CA SER A 162 12.92 -7.84 -24.00
C SER A 162 14.29 -8.52 -23.87
N THR A 163 15.00 -8.31 -22.76
CA THR A 163 16.31 -8.93 -22.52
C THR A 163 16.23 -10.44 -22.32
N ASN A 164 15.21 -10.94 -21.62
CA ASN A 164 15.05 -12.37 -21.35
C ASN A 164 14.30 -13.13 -22.46
N LEU A 165 13.94 -12.46 -23.57
CA LEU A 165 13.33 -13.11 -24.71
C LEU A 165 14.41 -13.87 -25.50
N CYS A 166 14.69 -15.12 -25.11
CA CYS A 166 15.58 -15.98 -25.89
C CYS A 166 14.84 -16.48 -27.13
N VAL A 167 15.14 -15.92 -28.31
CA VAL A 167 14.71 -16.48 -29.60
C VAL A 167 15.62 -17.66 -29.94
N SER A 168 15.55 -18.73 -29.14
CA SER A 168 16.01 -20.04 -29.59
C SER A 168 14.81 -20.75 -30.23
N LEU A 169 14.42 -20.28 -31.41
CA LEU A 169 13.61 -21.12 -32.30
C LEU A 169 14.49 -22.32 -32.61
N ALA A 170 14.12 -23.49 -32.06
CA ALA A 170 14.72 -24.75 -32.45
C ALA A 170 14.62 -24.81 -33.98
N LYS A 171 15.76 -24.87 -34.67
CA LYS A 171 15.78 -25.19 -36.10
C LYS A 171 15.16 -26.57 -36.21
N THR A 172 13.93 -26.64 -36.73
CA THR A 172 13.33 -27.91 -37.14
C THR A 172 14.18 -28.46 -38.27
N ASN A 173 14.80 -29.62 -38.03
CA ASN A 173 15.48 -30.42 -39.04
C ASN A 173 14.48 -30.99 -40.04
#